data_AF-A0A845LBE8-F1
#
_entry.id   AF-A0A845LBE8-F1
#
_cell.length_a   1.000
_cell.length_b   1.000
_cell.length_c   1.000
_cell.angle_alpha   90.00
_cell.angle_beta   90.00
_cell.angle_gamma   90.00
#
_symmetry.space_group_name_H-M   'P 1'
#
loop_
_entity.id
_entity.type
_entity.pdbx_description
1 polymer ?
#
loop_
_entity_poly.entity_id
_entity_poly.type
_entity_poly.pdbx_seq_one_letter_code
_entity_poly.pdbx_strand_id
1 'polypeptide(L)'
;MINLIFPAPPHPVEEFFRSSRSGPELPTLLLLLLAAGIFAPVAEECFFRGFFLPALARRWGWTRAIHGSAFVFAALHGDAYRFLPLYAAGCWLGRVVSRERTLLPAIVAHAVWNLIGLALLYLGMLYMGGIG
;
A
#
# COMPACT_ATOMS: atom_id res chain seq x y z
N MET A 1 7.51 22.23 7.94
CA MET A 1 8.39 22.01 9.12
C MET A 1 8.64 20.52 9.45
N ILE A 2 7.78 19.57 9.07
CA ILE A 2 8.04 18.12 9.25
C ILE A 2 9.16 17.58 8.32
N ASN A 3 9.30 18.11 7.09
CA ASN A 3 10.36 17.72 6.14
C ASN A 3 11.80 18.09 6.55
N LEU A 4 12.01 18.80 7.66
CA LEU A 4 13.35 19.24 8.07
C LEU A 4 14.03 18.31 9.09
N ILE A 5 13.25 17.52 9.84
CA ILE A 5 13.75 16.69 10.96
C ILE A 5 13.85 15.23 10.55
N PHE A 6 12.94 14.80 9.68
CA PHE A 6 13.08 13.57 8.94
C PHE A 6 12.82 13.96 7.47
N PRO A 7 13.75 13.70 6.53
CA PRO A 7 13.41 13.66 5.12
C PRO A 7 12.69 12.33 4.86
N ALA A 8 11.56 12.36 4.15
CA ALA A 8 10.94 11.13 3.70
C ALA A 8 11.94 10.41 2.77
N PRO A 9 12.39 9.19 3.11
CA PRO A 9 13.25 8.45 2.19
C PRO A 9 12.47 8.26 0.88
N PRO A 10 13.14 8.39 -0.28
CA PRO A 10 12.49 8.17 -1.55
C PRO A 10 11.89 6.76 -1.55
N HIS A 11 10.67 6.64 -2.07
CA HIS A 11 9.99 5.35 -2.11
C HIS A 11 10.84 4.36 -2.93
N PRO A 12 10.89 3.04 -2.64
CA PRO A 12 11.69 2.10 -3.42
C PRO A 12 11.39 2.14 -4.93
N VAL A 13 10.12 2.37 -5.27
CA VAL A 13 9.68 2.58 -6.67
C VAL A 13 10.20 3.91 -7.25
N GLU A 14 10.31 4.94 -6.43
CA GLU A 14 10.92 6.22 -6.82
C GLU A 14 12.42 6.08 -7.05
N GLU A 15 13.14 5.38 -6.18
CA GLU A 15 14.55 5.05 -6.40
C GLU A 15 14.75 4.23 -7.67
N PHE A 16 13.89 3.23 -7.90
CA PHE A 16 13.90 2.42 -9.10
C PHE A 16 13.73 3.27 -10.37
N PHE A 17 12.72 4.15 -10.39
CA PHE A 17 12.51 5.03 -11.54
C PHE A 17 13.65 6.03 -11.73
N ARG A 18 14.21 6.61 -10.66
CA ARG A 18 15.38 7.52 -10.75
C ARG A 18 16.65 6.82 -11.25
N SER A 19 16.80 5.52 -10.99
CA SER A 19 17.92 4.73 -11.52
C SER A 19 17.85 4.50 -13.03
N SER A 20 16.67 4.69 -13.63
CA SER A 20 16.44 4.54 -15.08
C SER A 20 16.72 5.87 -15.80
N ARG A 21 17.91 5.99 -16.42
CA ARG A 21 18.38 7.23 -17.10
C ARG A 21 17.40 7.78 -18.14
N SER A 22 16.65 6.92 -18.83
CA SER A 22 15.68 7.29 -19.87
C SER A 22 14.22 7.11 -19.45
N GLY A 23 13.97 6.91 -18.15
CA GLY A 23 12.70 6.39 -17.65
C GLY A 23 12.55 4.88 -17.82
N PRO A 24 11.54 4.26 -17.16
CA PRO A 24 11.30 2.82 -17.23
C PRO A 24 10.85 2.42 -18.64
N GLU A 25 11.44 1.35 -19.19
CA GLU A 25 10.95 0.76 -20.43
C GLU A 25 9.51 0.23 -20.24
N LEU A 26 8.74 0.16 -21.34
CA LEU A 26 7.35 -0.32 -21.29
C LEU A 26 7.18 -1.68 -20.60
N PRO A 27 8.01 -2.71 -20.84
CA PRO A 27 7.89 -4.00 -20.15
C PRO A 27 8.09 -3.87 -18.64
N THR A 28 9.02 -3.02 -18.21
CA THR A 28 9.31 -2.75 -16.80
C THR A 28 8.14 -2.04 -16.12
N LEU A 29 7.57 -1.04 -16.78
CA LEU A 29 6.39 -0.34 -16.27
C LEU A 29 5.20 -1.29 -16.11
N LEU A 30 4.97 -2.16 -17.11
CA LEU A 30 3.91 -3.17 -17.04
C LEU A 30 4.13 -4.15 -15.88
N LEU A 31 5.36 -4.63 -15.70
CA LEU A 31 5.69 -5.51 -14.58
C LEU A 31 5.42 -4.84 -13.23
N LEU A 32 5.79 -3.56 -13.09
CA LEU A 32 5.55 -2.80 -11.87
C LEU A 32 4.05 -2.63 -11.59
N LEU A 33 3.25 -2.28 -12.59
CA LEU A 33 1.80 -2.13 -12.47
C LEU A 33 1.14 -3.45 -12.04
N LEU A 34 1.55 -4.57 -12.63
CA LEU A 34 1.03 -5.89 -12.26
C LEU A 34 1.49 -6.30 -10.86
N ALA A 35 2.78 -6.22 -10.57
CA ALA A 35 3.35 -6.69 -9.32
C ALA A 35 2.90 -5.83 -8.13
N ALA A 36 3.14 -4.52 -8.17
CA ALA A 36 2.86 -3.61 -7.07
C ALA A 36 1.42 -3.08 -7.07
N GLY A 37 0.80 -2.94 -8.24
CA GLY A 37 -0.56 -2.43 -8.38
C GLY A 37 -1.65 -3.49 -8.21
N ILE A 38 -1.37 -4.77 -8.47
CA ILE A 38 -2.38 -5.83 -8.44
C ILE A 38 -1.98 -6.99 -7.53
N PHE A 39 -0.86 -7.68 -7.82
CA PHE A 39 -0.50 -8.90 -7.11
C PHE A 39 -0.18 -8.66 -5.63
N ALA A 40 0.53 -7.57 -5.30
CA ALA A 40 0.82 -7.20 -3.92
C ALA A 40 -0.49 -6.92 -3.14
N PRO A 41 -1.40 -6.02 -3.58
CA PRO A 41 -2.69 -5.83 -2.92
C PRO A 41 -3.49 -7.12 -2.74
N VAL A 42 -3.54 -8.00 -3.74
CA VAL A 42 -4.24 -9.29 -3.62
C VAL A 42 -3.62 -10.15 -2.52
N ALA A 43 -2.29 -10.32 -2.53
CA ALA A 43 -1.60 -11.12 -1.53
C ALA A 43 -1.76 -10.54 -0.11
N GLU A 44 -1.62 -9.23 0.03
CA GLU A 44 -1.76 -8.52 1.30
C GLU A 44 -3.18 -8.64 1.86
N GLU A 45 -4.21 -8.42 1.05
CA GLU A 45 -5.60 -8.56 1.52
C GLU A 45 -5.94 -10.02 1.86
N CYS A 46 -5.49 -10.99 1.07
CA CYS A 46 -5.66 -12.41 1.39
C CYS A 46 -5.04 -12.77 2.74
N PHE A 47 -3.81 -12.29 3.02
CA PHE A 47 -3.15 -12.56 4.29
C PHE A 47 -3.79 -11.77 5.45
N PHE A 48 -3.84 -10.46 5.36
CA PHE A 48 -4.24 -9.62 6.49
C PHE A 48 -5.74 -9.68 6.77
N ARG A 49 -6.59 -9.71 5.73
CA ARG A 49 -8.04 -9.62 5.88
C ARG A 49 -8.70 -10.99 5.75
N GLY A 50 -8.15 -11.87 4.93
CA GLY A 50 -8.62 -13.25 4.78
C GLY A 50 -8.19 -14.18 5.91
N PHE A 51 -6.96 -14.02 6.44
CA PHE A 51 -6.41 -14.93 7.44
C PHE A 51 -6.18 -14.28 8.80
N PHE A 52 -5.38 -13.22 8.86
CA PHE A 52 -4.88 -12.65 10.12
C PHE A 52 -5.99 -11.98 10.94
N LEU A 53 -6.79 -11.10 10.32
CA LEU A 53 -7.91 -10.42 10.98
C LEU A 53 -8.93 -11.41 11.57
N PRO A 54 -9.46 -12.41 10.83
CA PRO A 54 -10.34 -13.42 11.41
C PRO A 54 -9.69 -14.22 12.55
N ALA A 55 -8.39 -14.51 12.46
CA ALA A 55 -7.67 -15.21 13.53
C ALA A 55 -7.61 -14.39 14.82
N LEU A 56 -7.34 -13.08 14.72
CA LEU A 56 -7.37 -12.16 15.86
C LEU A 56 -8.80 -11.99 16.40
N ALA A 57 -9.78 -11.87 15.51
CA ALA A 57 -11.18 -11.62 15.88
C ALA A 57 -11.75 -12.75 16.75
N ARG A 58 -11.36 -14.01 16.49
CA ARG A 58 -11.75 -15.15 17.34
C ARG A 58 -11.27 -15.05 18.79
N ARG A 59 -10.19 -14.30 19.06
CA ARG A 59 -9.62 -14.15 20.42
C ARG A 59 -9.98 -12.83 21.08
N TRP A 60 -10.04 -11.74 20.32
CA TRP A 60 -10.14 -10.38 20.88
C TRP A 60 -11.42 -9.64 20.52
N GLY A 61 -12.28 -10.24 19.69
CA GLY A 61 -13.44 -9.57 19.09
C GLY A 61 -13.06 -8.67 17.91
N TRP A 62 -14.02 -8.36 17.05
CA TRP A 62 -13.79 -7.68 15.77
C TRP A 62 -13.13 -6.31 15.91
N THR A 63 -13.57 -5.47 16.84
CA THR A 63 -13.04 -4.11 17.00
C THR A 63 -11.54 -4.11 17.32
N ARG A 64 -11.13 -4.88 18.33
CA ARG A 64 -9.70 -4.98 18.72
C ARG A 64 -8.87 -5.67 17.63
N ALA A 65 -9.44 -6.66 16.95
CA ALA A 65 -8.78 -7.35 15.87
C ALA A 65 -8.53 -6.45 14.65
N ILE A 66 -9.46 -5.56 14.30
CA ILE A 66 -9.30 -4.58 13.21
C ILE A 66 -8.12 -3.65 13.53
N HIS A 67 -8.08 -3.07 14.73
CA HIS A 67 -6.97 -2.20 15.13
C HIS A 67 -5.65 -2.97 15.19
N GLY A 68 -5.65 -4.18 15.76
CA GLY A 68 -4.45 -5.01 15.82
C GLY A 68 -3.91 -5.40 14.45
N SER A 69 -4.77 -5.84 13.53
CA SER A 69 -4.34 -6.22 12.17
C SER A 69 -3.86 -5.02 11.37
N ALA A 70 -4.54 -3.88 11.47
CA ALA A 70 -4.15 -2.64 10.80
C ALA A 70 -2.82 -2.09 11.33
N PHE A 71 -2.58 -2.18 12.64
CA PHE A 71 -1.32 -1.76 13.25
C PHE A 71 -0.15 -2.59 12.72
N VAL A 72 -0.28 -3.93 12.73
CA VAL A 72 0.77 -4.83 12.23
C VAL A 72 0.99 -4.61 10.73
N PHE A 73 -0.09 -4.44 9.95
CA PHE A 73 0.00 -4.10 8.52
C PHE A 73 0.83 -2.83 8.31
N ALA A 74 0.49 -1.73 9.00
CA ALA A 74 1.21 -0.47 8.87
C ALA A 74 2.67 -0.54 9.36
N ALA A 75 2.92 -1.25 10.47
CA ALA A 75 4.27 -1.40 11.03
C ALA A 75 5.21 -2.19 10.11
N LEU A 76 4.72 -3.24 9.46
CA LEU A 76 5.51 -4.09 8.56
C LEU A 76 5.95 -3.37 7.27
N HIS A 77 5.36 -2.22 6.95
CA HIS A 77 5.82 -1.39 5.84
C HIS A 77 7.13 -0.65 6.15
N GLY A 78 7.55 -0.57 7.43
CA GLY A 78 8.82 0.00 7.82
C GLY A 78 8.95 1.51 7.55
N ASP A 79 7.85 2.20 7.28
CA ASP A 79 7.82 3.62 6.92
C ASP A 79 6.97 4.41 7.94
N ALA A 80 7.65 5.21 8.76
CA ALA A 80 7.00 6.00 9.80
C ALA A 80 6.06 7.08 9.25
N TYR A 81 6.32 7.62 8.04
CA TYR A 81 5.43 8.60 7.40
C TYR A 81 4.15 7.96 6.91
N ARG A 82 4.29 6.77 6.34
CA ARG A 82 3.15 6.03 5.81
C ARG A 82 2.39 5.28 6.90
N PHE A 83 2.95 5.15 8.09
CA PHE A 83 2.33 4.43 9.18
C PHE A 83 0.88 4.87 9.45
N LEU A 84 0.65 6.16 9.69
CA LEU A 84 -0.68 6.67 10.02
C LEU A 84 -1.70 6.47 8.88
N PRO A 85 -1.40 6.84 7.60
CA PRO A 85 -2.34 6.59 6.51
C PRO A 85 -2.56 5.09 6.25
N LEU A 86 -1.52 4.24 6.34
CA LEU A 86 -1.66 2.78 6.19
C LEU A 86 -2.50 2.17 7.31
N TYR A 87 -2.33 2.65 8.54
CA TYR A 87 -3.12 2.21 9.68
C TYR A 87 -4.60 2.59 9.51
N ALA A 88 -4.88 3.82 9.09
CA ALA A 88 -6.24 4.29 8.85
C ALA A 88 -6.92 3.49 7.71
N ALA A 89 -6.23 3.31 6.59
CA ALA A 89 -6.69 2.48 5.49
C ALA A 89 -6.93 1.03 5.94
N GLY A 90 -6.01 0.47 6.73
CA GLY A 90 -6.13 -0.88 7.26
C GLY A 90 -7.34 -1.06 8.17
N CYS A 91 -7.64 -0.07 9.03
CA CYS A 91 -8.83 -0.07 9.87
C CYS A 91 -10.11 -0.04 9.03
N TRP A 92 -10.15 0.83 8.00
CA TRP A 92 -11.30 0.96 7.11
C TRP A 92 -11.55 -0.33 6.31
N LEU A 93 -10.53 -0.88 5.65
CA LEU A 93 -10.63 -2.14 4.91
C LEU A 93 -11.02 -3.31 5.82
N GLY A 94 -10.42 -3.40 7.02
CA GLY A 94 -10.80 -4.40 8.02
C GLY A 94 -12.26 -4.29 8.43
N ARG A 95 -12.79 -3.05 8.56
CA ARG A 95 -14.20 -2.81 8.84
C ARG A 95 -15.11 -3.26 7.70
N VAL A 96 -14.74 -2.97 6.45
CA VAL A 96 -15.48 -3.42 5.26
C VAL A 96 -15.56 -4.95 5.23
N VAL A 97 -14.43 -5.64 5.31
CA VAL A 97 -14.39 -7.11 5.27
C VAL A 97 -15.17 -7.73 6.42
N SER A 98 -15.11 -7.15 7.62
CA SER A 98 -15.88 -7.63 8.79
C SER A 98 -17.40 -7.60 8.58
N ARG A 99 -17.90 -6.71 7.71
CA ARG A 99 -19.34 -6.55 7.41
C ARG A 99 -19.75 -7.37 6.19
N GLU A 100 -19.02 -7.22 5.09
CA GLU A 100 -19.38 -7.77 3.78
C GLU A 100 -19.07 -9.27 3.65
N ARG A 101 -18.18 -9.81 4.52
CA ARG A 101 -17.70 -11.20 4.46
C ARG A 101 -17.13 -11.61 3.10
N THR A 102 -16.67 -10.65 2.31
CA THR A 102 -15.96 -10.83 1.04
C THR A 102 -14.69 -9.98 1.04
N LEU A 103 -13.64 -10.48 0.38
CA LEU A 103 -12.38 -9.77 0.22
C LEU A 103 -12.39 -8.84 -1.00
N LEU A 104 -13.30 -9.06 -1.96
CA LEU A 104 -13.26 -8.38 -3.25
C LEU A 104 -13.29 -6.85 -3.14
N PRO A 105 -14.16 -6.22 -2.32
CA PRO A 105 -14.17 -4.77 -2.17
C PRO A 105 -12.84 -4.23 -1.62
N ALA A 106 -12.21 -4.96 -0.70
CA ALA A 106 -10.95 -4.55 -0.12
C ALA A 106 -9.78 -4.70 -1.10
N ILE A 107 -9.73 -5.80 -1.85
CA ILE A 107 -8.75 -6.03 -2.92
C ILE A 107 -8.84 -4.92 -3.96
N VAL A 108 -10.05 -4.63 -4.45
CA VAL A 108 -10.25 -3.60 -5.48
C VAL A 108 -9.86 -2.21 -4.95
N ALA A 109 -10.32 -1.85 -3.75
CA ALA A 109 -10.00 -0.54 -3.18
C ALA A 109 -8.48 -0.37 -2.96
N HIS A 110 -7.80 -1.41 -2.48
CA HIS A 110 -6.36 -1.39 -2.26
C HIS A 110 -5.58 -1.35 -3.59
N ALA A 111 -5.97 -2.15 -4.57
CA ALA A 111 -5.36 -2.12 -5.91
C ALA A 111 -5.52 -0.76 -6.58
N VAL A 112 -6.71 -0.16 -6.51
CA VAL A 112 -6.97 1.20 -7.04
C VAL A 112 -6.09 2.23 -6.34
N TRP A 113 -5.96 2.17 -5.01
CA TRP A 113 -5.09 3.07 -4.27
C TRP A 113 -3.63 2.96 -4.71
N ASN A 114 -3.10 1.75 -4.85
CA ASN A 114 -1.73 1.54 -5.31
C ASN A 114 -1.53 2.00 -6.75
N LEU A 115 -2.47 1.71 -7.66
CA LEU A 115 -2.38 2.14 -9.06
C LEU A 115 -2.43 3.66 -9.20
N ILE A 116 -3.28 4.34 -8.43
CA ILE A 116 -3.30 5.82 -8.39
C ILE A 116 -1.96 6.35 -7.87
N GLY A 117 -1.44 5.78 -6.78
CA GLY A 117 -0.15 6.18 -6.21
C GLY A 117 1.01 6.01 -7.20
N LEU A 118 1.06 4.88 -7.90
CA LEU A 118 2.05 4.61 -8.94
C LEU A 118 1.93 5.60 -10.11
N ALA A 119 0.70 5.88 -10.57
CA ALA A 119 0.46 6.83 -11.65
C ALA A 119 0.86 8.26 -11.28
N LEU A 120 0.51 8.71 -10.07
CA LEU A 120 0.90 10.03 -9.56
C LEU A 120 2.41 10.15 -9.39
N LEU A 121 3.08 9.10 -8.89
CA LEU A 121 4.53 9.07 -8.77
C LEU A 121 5.18 9.22 -10.15
N TYR A 122 4.75 8.42 -11.12
CA TYR A 122 5.26 8.47 -12.48
C TYR A 122 5.05 9.86 -13.13
N LEU A 123 3.84 10.43 -13.00
CA LEU A 123 3.53 11.77 -13.52
C LEU A 123 4.36 12.86 -12.85
N GLY A 124 4.54 12.79 -11.53
CA GLY A 124 5.38 13.74 -10.78
C GLY A 124 6.83 13.71 -11.25
N MET A 125 7.36 12.53 -11.57
CA MET A 125 8.70 12.40 -12.12
C MET A 125 8.86 13.00 -13.51
N LEU A 126 7.87 12.82 -14.39
CA LEU A 126 7.86 13.47 -15.71
C LEU A 126 7.86 15.00 -15.56
N TYR A 127 7.07 15.54 -14.63
CA TYR A 127 6.97 16.98 -14.41
C TYR A 127 8.25 17.59 -13.80
N MET A 128 8.90 16.88 -12.89
CA MET A 128 10.12 17.34 -12.21
C MET A 128 11.40 17.10 -13.03
N GLY A 129 11.31 16.55 -14.25
CA GLY A 129 12.47 16.20 -15.07
C GLY A 129 13.35 15.10 -14.46
N GLY A 130 12.79 14.26 -13.57
CA GLY A 130 13.53 13.20 -12.87
C GLY A 130 13.76 11.94 -13.72
N ILE A 131 13.21 11.90 -14.92
CA ILE A 131 13.34 10.85 -15.93
C ILE A 131 13.51 11.59 -17.27
N GLY A 132 14.76 11.66 -17.75
CA GLY A 132 15.19 12.44 -18.91
C GLY A 132 16.69 12.40 -19.11
#